data_AF-A0A9P0KNJ3-F1
#
_entry.id   AF-A0A9P0KNJ3-F1
#
_cell.length_a   1.000
_cell.length_b   1.000
_cell.length_c   1.000
_cell.angle_alpha   90.00
_cell.angle_beta   90.00
_cell.angle_gamma   90.00
#
_symmetry.space_group_name_H-M   'P 1'
#
loop_
_entity.id
_entity.type
_entity.pdbx_description
1 polymer ?
#
loop_
_entity_poly.entity_id
_entity_poly.type
_entity_poly.pdbx_seq_one_letter_code
_entity_poly.pdbx_strand_id
1 'polypeptide(L)'
;MLQLEDKQKAFWFFVRFLKDSGLWNRLSAVAIRGTVMATTSIIGELAEKITAAIVLKSLPNSLILENAVEKAIKYFDSEPKNGLTNQDVFYREVGKMHRGIQELANCCEETAHSDLSPGQVAQVVHDTNEIILTVMNEVIQYRNQNADHFAPSDIVKSLNNLEYQPWTSAPGEEGLADALLLQHNLTYNYGLKLIGHGSLRTSLLDHFIAITDVMLDGRKTHLESLHQKDTSRERALYKLYASDRHKLIQPLLQEKEWEKAALLAEKYLDFETLVIICETNDNQKRLDEYIQRFDNDGFSEYVYNWFLKQNKQGRLIDWYRRSGKTKYLDKLTSFLKDHPSISWIQLVFDHKFAAASETLLHLANEETESVTRQKTMLSISKLASLAAPPVADIEEKIDTINHKLELVTLREEVPDYVLQQYGYDTVTPRVIPPKDLIHLYTCSEYSDATELEFKKAIDILPFVEDPELREEMQLKIWRTAILRDNWNYQNLDAPLEVLQRTLFFRIVELSLVLGANPQDILPPLDVLIEAESMKTLQDNNSFQFLIKTAYEYVYRTQVL
;
A
#
# COMPACT_ATOMS: atom_id res chain seq x y z
N MET A 1 -21.78 36.90 -34.67
CA MET A 1 -21.13 37.60 -33.54
C MET A 1 -22.10 38.54 -32.84
N LEU A 2 -22.57 39.61 -33.50
CA LEU A 2 -23.50 40.60 -32.91
C LEU A 2 -24.73 39.97 -32.22
N GLN A 3 -25.37 38.97 -32.84
CA GLN A 3 -26.52 38.27 -32.26
C GLN A 3 -26.21 37.54 -30.94
N LEU A 4 -24.99 37.01 -30.79
CA LEU A 4 -24.57 36.32 -29.56
C LEU A 4 -24.29 37.34 -28.44
N GLU A 5 -23.68 38.48 -28.78
CA GLU A 5 -23.47 39.59 -27.84
C GLU A 5 -24.80 40.17 -27.36
N ASP A 6 -25.76 40.37 -28.27
CA ASP A 6 -27.10 40.82 -27.91
C ASP A 6 -27.83 39.79 -27.05
N LYS A 7 -27.62 38.49 -27.29
CA LYS A 7 -28.14 37.41 -26.43
C LYS A 7 -27.52 37.47 -25.04
N GLN A 8 -26.22 37.76 -24.93
CA GLN A 8 -25.54 37.94 -23.65
C GLN A 8 -26.09 39.15 -22.88
N LYS A 9 -26.31 40.29 -23.56
CA LYS A 9 -26.93 41.49 -22.97
C LYS A 9 -28.36 41.20 -22.50
N ALA A 10 -29.17 40.55 -23.35
CA ALA A 10 -30.53 40.16 -23.00
C ALA A 10 -30.56 39.21 -21.79
N PHE A 11 -29.63 38.25 -21.74
CA PHE A 11 -29.47 37.36 -20.59
C PHE A 11 -29.16 38.14 -19.31
N TRP A 12 -28.27 39.14 -19.35
CA TRP A 12 -27.99 39.99 -18.20
C TRP A 12 -29.18 40.85 -17.77
N PHE A 13 -29.98 41.36 -18.71
CA PHE A 13 -31.24 42.03 -18.36
C PHE A 13 -32.22 41.08 -17.66
N PHE A 14 -32.28 39.82 -18.10
CA PHE A 14 -33.08 38.79 -17.44
C PHE A 14 -32.58 38.48 -16.02
N VAL A 15 -31.27 38.28 -15.83
CA VAL A 15 -30.67 38.07 -14.50
C VAL A 15 -30.94 39.27 -13.59
N ARG A 16 -30.77 40.49 -14.09
CA ARG A 16 -31.08 41.71 -13.35
C ARG A 16 -32.56 41.79 -12.97
N PHE A 17 -33.46 41.49 -13.91
CA PHE A 17 -34.89 41.43 -13.63
C PHE A 17 -35.21 40.44 -12.50
N LEU A 18 -34.62 39.25 -12.51
CA LEU A 18 -34.82 38.26 -11.44
C LEU A 18 -34.36 38.77 -10.06
N LYS A 19 -33.26 39.52 -10.02
CA LYS A 19 -32.73 40.11 -8.78
C LYS A 19 -33.58 41.29 -8.30
N ASP A 20 -33.85 42.24 -9.18
CA ASP A 20 -34.60 43.47 -8.87
C ASP A 20 -36.06 43.16 -8.47
N SER A 21 -36.66 42.08 -9.01
CA SER A 21 -38.00 41.61 -8.63
C SER A 21 -38.05 40.73 -7.37
N GLY A 22 -36.90 40.41 -6.76
CA GLY A 22 -36.79 39.52 -5.61
C GLY A 22 -37.07 38.04 -5.91
N LEU A 23 -37.22 37.67 -7.18
CA LEU A 23 -37.42 36.27 -7.61
C LEU A 23 -36.16 35.42 -7.44
N TRP A 24 -34.97 36.02 -7.50
CA TRP A 24 -33.69 35.34 -7.33
C TRP A 24 -33.62 34.51 -6.04
N ASN A 25 -34.08 35.08 -4.92
CA ASN A 25 -34.07 34.43 -3.61
C ASN A 25 -35.10 33.30 -3.48
N ARG A 26 -36.05 33.19 -4.41
CA ARG A 26 -37.06 32.12 -4.47
C ARG A 26 -36.63 30.94 -5.33
N LEU A 27 -35.54 31.08 -6.09
CA LEU A 27 -34.95 29.97 -6.83
C LEU A 27 -34.37 28.96 -5.84
N SER A 28 -34.67 27.68 -6.02
CA SER A 28 -34.23 26.60 -5.13
C SER A 28 -33.20 25.71 -5.83
N ALA A 29 -33.56 24.47 -6.12
CA ALA A 29 -32.69 23.47 -6.69
C ALA A 29 -33.37 22.74 -7.85
N VAL A 30 -32.56 22.20 -8.76
CA VAL A 30 -33.01 21.39 -9.89
C VAL A 30 -32.16 20.12 -9.97
N ALA A 31 -32.79 19.00 -10.31
CA ALA A 31 -32.08 17.76 -10.59
C ALA A 31 -31.55 17.78 -12.03
N ILE A 32 -30.24 17.71 -12.20
CA ILE A 32 -29.57 17.71 -13.50
C ILE A 32 -28.32 16.82 -13.42
N ARG A 33 -28.03 16.05 -14.48
CA ARG A 33 -26.87 15.12 -14.53
C ARG A 33 -26.79 14.14 -13.34
N GLY A 34 -27.94 13.76 -12.79
CA GLY A 34 -28.03 12.84 -11.65
C GLY A 34 -27.67 13.46 -10.29
N THR A 35 -27.46 14.78 -10.21
CA THR A 35 -27.19 15.52 -8.97
C THR A 35 -28.23 16.63 -8.77
N VAL A 36 -28.38 17.08 -7.53
CA VAL A 36 -29.27 18.20 -7.20
C VAL A 36 -28.42 19.46 -7.10
N MET A 37 -28.60 20.39 -8.03
CA MET A 37 -27.81 21.63 -8.14
C MET A 37 -28.68 22.85 -7.86
N ALA A 38 -28.08 23.94 -7.36
CA ALA A 38 -28.79 25.20 -7.18
C ALA A 38 -29.22 25.76 -8.55
N THR A 39 -30.46 26.22 -8.68
CA THR A 39 -30.95 26.78 -9.96
C THR A 39 -30.12 27.98 -10.40
N THR A 40 -29.59 28.77 -9.45
CA THR A 40 -28.70 29.91 -9.73
C THR A 40 -27.39 29.48 -10.40
N SER A 41 -26.84 28.33 -10.01
CA SER A 41 -25.64 27.75 -10.63
C SER A 41 -25.90 27.35 -12.07
N ILE A 42 -27.08 26.78 -12.37
CA ILE A 42 -27.46 26.39 -13.75
C ILE A 42 -27.69 27.63 -14.62
N ILE A 43 -28.26 28.70 -14.07
CA ILE A 43 -28.34 29.99 -14.75
C ILE A 43 -26.92 30.50 -15.07
N GLY A 44 -25.98 30.37 -14.14
CA GLY A 44 -24.56 30.63 -14.38
C GLY A 44 -23.98 29.82 -15.54
N GLU A 45 -24.27 28.50 -15.61
CA GLU A 45 -23.81 27.65 -16.71
C GLU A 45 -24.35 28.10 -18.08
N LEU A 46 -25.58 28.62 -18.14
CA LEU A 46 -26.13 29.16 -19.40
C LEU A 46 -25.37 30.41 -19.83
N ALA A 47 -24.98 31.27 -18.89
CA ALA A 47 -24.14 32.43 -19.16
C ALA A 47 -22.76 32.01 -19.68
N GLU A 48 -22.15 31.01 -19.04
CA GLU A 48 -20.89 30.40 -19.49
C GLU A 48 -20.98 29.84 -20.90
N LYS A 49 -22.07 29.14 -21.24
CA LYS A 49 -22.29 28.61 -22.59
C LYS A 49 -22.45 29.71 -23.64
N ILE A 50 -23.06 30.86 -23.31
CA ILE A 50 -23.11 32.03 -24.20
C ILE A 50 -21.70 32.57 -24.44
N THR A 51 -20.89 32.70 -23.38
CA THR A 51 -19.48 33.10 -23.50
C THR A 51 -18.71 32.10 -24.37
N ALA A 52 -18.87 30.80 -24.14
CA ALA A 52 -18.23 29.76 -24.97
C ALA A 52 -18.60 29.87 -26.45
N ALA A 53 -19.87 30.14 -26.76
CA ALA A 53 -20.34 30.34 -28.14
C ALA A 53 -19.76 31.61 -28.80
N ILE A 54 -19.63 32.71 -28.04
CA ILE A 54 -18.99 33.94 -28.53
C ILE A 54 -17.53 33.68 -28.86
N VAL A 55 -16.80 33.06 -27.94
CA VAL A 55 -15.38 32.75 -28.10
C VAL A 55 -15.17 31.80 -29.27
N LEU A 56 -15.91 30.70 -29.34
CA LEU A 56 -15.78 29.74 -30.44
C LEU A 56 -16.08 30.38 -31.81
N LYS A 57 -17.07 31.28 -31.91
CA LYS A 57 -17.36 31.98 -33.17
C LYS A 57 -16.28 33.02 -33.53
N SER A 58 -15.53 33.52 -32.55
CA SER A 58 -14.46 34.50 -32.76
C SER A 58 -13.16 33.86 -33.28
N LEU A 59 -12.98 32.57 -33.05
CA LEU A 59 -11.81 31.82 -33.50
C LEU A 59 -11.76 31.70 -35.04
N PRO A 60 -10.55 31.60 -35.63
CA PRO A 60 -10.40 31.37 -37.05
C PRO A 60 -11.07 30.05 -37.44
N ASN A 61 -11.80 30.07 -38.55
CA ASN A 61 -12.53 28.90 -39.02
C ASN A 61 -11.52 27.83 -39.47
N SER A 62 -11.55 26.67 -38.82
CA SER A 62 -10.69 25.52 -39.12
C SER A 62 -11.54 24.35 -39.61
N LEU A 63 -10.96 23.49 -40.45
CA LEU A 63 -11.67 22.33 -40.99
C LEU A 63 -12.18 21.39 -39.87
N ILE A 64 -11.40 21.24 -38.80
CA ILE A 64 -11.80 20.42 -37.66
C ILE A 64 -12.99 21.01 -36.91
N LEU A 65 -13.06 22.35 -36.81
CA LEU A 65 -14.18 23.06 -36.20
C LEU A 65 -15.44 22.92 -37.06
N GLU A 66 -15.33 23.06 -38.38
CA GLU A 66 -16.46 22.85 -39.29
C GLU A 66 -17.02 21.44 -39.18
N ASN A 67 -16.15 20.42 -39.26
CA ASN A 67 -16.54 19.02 -39.13
C ASN A 67 -17.20 18.72 -37.79
N ALA A 68 -16.67 19.27 -36.69
CA ALA A 68 -17.24 19.10 -35.36
C ALA A 68 -18.63 19.75 -35.24
N VAL A 69 -18.81 20.95 -35.79
CA VAL A 69 -20.12 21.63 -35.81
C VAL A 69 -21.13 20.84 -36.63
N GLU A 70 -20.75 20.32 -37.80
CA GLU A 70 -21.62 19.50 -38.64
C GLU A 70 -22.08 18.21 -37.94
N LYS A 71 -21.19 17.55 -37.22
CA LYS A 71 -21.55 16.37 -36.42
C LYS A 71 -22.42 16.72 -35.23
N ALA A 72 -22.12 17.82 -34.53
CA ALA A 72 -22.86 18.23 -33.34
C ALA A 72 -24.35 18.48 -33.64
N ILE A 73 -24.67 19.02 -34.81
CA ILE A 73 -26.05 19.31 -35.23
C ILE A 73 -26.89 18.04 -35.41
N LYS A 74 -26.28 16.88 -35.66
CA LYS A 74 -27.02 15.62 -35.76
C LYS A 74 -27.74 15.24 -34.46
N TYR A 75 -27.30 15.80 -33.33
CA TYR A 75 -27.94 15.62 -32.02
C TYR A 75 -29.00 16.70 -31.72
N PHE A 76 -29.29 17.58 -32.67
CA PHE A 76 -30.22 18.69 -32.51
C PHE A 76 -31.51 18.33 -33.25
N ASP A 77 -32.65 18.57 -32.62
CA ASP A 77 -33.98 18.32 -33.22
C ASP A 77 -34.32 19.33 -34.34
N SER A 78 -33.50 20.38 -34.47
CA SER A 78 -33.69 21.50 -35.37
C SER A 78 -32.87 21.32 -36.66
N GLU A 79 -33.54 21.07 -37.78
CA GLU A 79 -32.89 21.11 -39.09
C GLU A 79 -32.69 22.56 -39.59
N PRO A 80 -31.62 22.82 -40.39
CA PRO A 80 -31.45 24.10 -41.07
C PRO A 80 -32.59 24.35 -42.06
N LYS A 81 -33.40 25.37 -41.77
CA LYS A 81 -34.49 25.83 -42.66
C LYS A 81 -34.14 27.20 -43.26
N ASN A 82 -34.69 27.49 -44.44
CA ASN A 82 -34.64 28.81 -45.07
C ASN A 82 -33.23 29.35 -45.38
N GLY A 83 -32.32 28.51 -45.87
CA GLY A 83 -30.97 28.95 -46.28
C GLY A 83 -29.99 29.23 -45.13
N LEU A 84 -30.36 28.90 -43.89
CA LEU A 84 -29.45 28.91 -42.74
C LEU A 84 -28.42 27.79 -42.88
N THR A 85 -27.17 28.09 -42.52
CA THR A 85 -26.12 27.09 -42.47
C THR A 85 -26.21 26.27 -41.19
N ASN A 86 -25.56 25.11 -41.21
CA ASN A 86 -25.33 24.29 -40.03
C ASN A 86 -24.74 25.12 -38.87
N GLN A 87 -23.75 25.97 -39.15
CA GLN A 87 -23.18 26.87 -38.15
C GLN A 87 -24.23 27.80 -37.53
N ASP A 88 -25.15 28.36 -38.32
CA ASP A 88 -26.17 29.28 -37.80
C ASP A 88 -27.12 28.59 -36.81
N VAL A 89 -27.51 27.33 -37.11
CA VAL A 89 -28.33 26.52 -36.20
C VAL A 89 -27.58 26.21 -34.91
N PHE A 90 -26.30 25.84 -35.02
CA PHE A 90 -25.45 25.52 -33.89
C PHE A 90 -25.30 26.72 -32.93
N TYR A 91 -24.92 27.89 -33.43
CA TYR A 91 -24.74 29.09 -32.60
C TYR A 91 -26.06 29.68 -32.09
N ARG A 92 -27.21 29.33 -32.70
CA ARG A 92 -28.53 29.68 -32.17
C ARG A 92 -28.84 28.89 -30.89
N GLU A 93 -28.50 27.61 -30.82
CA GLU A 93 -28.79 26.69 -29.71
C GLU A 93 -27.65 26.57 -28.69
N VAL A 94 -27.26 27.72 -28.14
CA VAL A 94 -26.17 27.86 -27.14
C VAL A 94 -26.28 26.90 -25.95
N GLY A 95 -27.47 26.45 -25.54
CA GLY A 95 -27.62 25.47 -24.45
C GLY A 95 -26.91 24.12 -24.72
N LYS A 96 -26.75 23.75 -26.00
CA LYS A 96 -26.09 22.53 -26.47
C LYS A 96 -24.63 22.75 -26.90
N MET A 97 -24.02 23.88 -26.53
CA MET A 97 -22.66 24.27 -26.93
C MET A 97 -21.59 23.21 -26.57
N HIS A 98 -21.75 22.51 -25.46
CA HIS A 98 -20.89 21.40 -25.04
C HIS A 98 -20.75 20.29 -26.10
N ARG A 99 -21.78 20.05 -26.93
CA ARG A 99 -21.73 19.05 -28.01
C ARG A 99 -20.70 19.39 -29.08
N GLY A 100 -20.53 20.68 -29.41
CA GLY A 100 -19.49 21.08 -30.37
C GLY A 100 -18.09 20.77 -29.86
N ILE A 101 -17.85 20.94 -28.56
CA ILE A 101 -16.54 20.64 -27.93
C ILE A 101 -16.32 19.13 -27.82
N GLN A 102 -17.35 18.34 -27.51
CA GLN A 102 -17.29 16.88 -27.56
C GLN A 102 -16.93 16.38 -28.97
N GLU A 103 -17.60 16.90 -29.99
CA GLU A 103 -17.35 16.51 -31.38
C GLU A 103 -15.98 17.00 -31.91
N LEU A 104 -15.41 18.09 -31.36
CA LEU A 104 -14.03 18.47 -31.64
C LEU A 104 -13.05 17.35 -31.22
N ALA A 105 -13.22 16.81 -30.01
CA ALA A 105 -12.40 15.69 -29.53
C ALA A 105 -12.62 14.41 -30.36
N ASN A 106 -13.88 14.09 -30.70
CA ASN A 106 -14.20 12.93 -31.54
C ASN A 106 -13.61 13.05 -32.96
N CYS A 107 -13.72 14.23 -33.59
CA CYS A 107 -13.10 14.49 -34.89
C CYS A 107 -11.57 14.40 -34.82
N CYS A 108 -10.97 14.85 -33.72
CA CYS A 108 -9.54 14.70 -33.50
C CYS A 108 -9.13 13.23 -33.37
N GLU A 109 -9.91 12.41 -32.66
CA GLU A 109 -9.68 10.97 -32.54
C GLU A 109 -9.81 10.26 -33.89
N GLU A 110 -10.85 10.54 -34.68
CA GLU A 110 -11.02 9.97 -36.01
C GLU A 110 -9.84 10.34 -36.93
N THR A 111 -9.36 11.58 -36.82
CA THR A 111 -8.20 12.04 -37.59
C THR A 111 -6.92 11.35 -37.12
N ALA A 112 -6.78 11.05 -35.83
CA ALA A 112 -5.64 10.31 -35.30
C ALA A 112 -5.60 8.83 -35.72
N HIS A 113 -6.73 8.26 -36.09
CA HIS A 113 -6.86 6.89 -36.64
C HIS A 113 -6.85 6.83 -38.17
N SER A 114 -6.69 7.97 -38.85
CA SER A 114 -6.60 8.04 -40.31
C SER A 114 -5.18 7.75 -40.83
N ASP A 115 -5.02 7.66 -42.16
CA ASP A 115 -3.74 7.41 -42.84
C ASP A 115 -2.76 8.61 -42.81
N LEU A 116 -2.98 9.59 -41.93
CA LEU A 116 -2.13 10.77 -41.80
C LEU A 116 -0.79 10.43 -41.14
N SER A 117 0.24 11.20 -41.50
CA SER A 117 1.54 11.06 -40.86
C SER A 117 1.48 11.50 -39.38
N PRO A 118 2.32 10.93 -38.48
CA PRO A 118 2.32 11.28 -37.06
C PRO A 118 2.47 12.79 -36.78
N GLY A 119 3.26 13.49 -37.61
CA GLY A 119 3.42 14.95 -37.48
C GLY A 119 2.15 15.74 -37.84
N GLN A 120 1.40 15.28 -38.85
CA GLN A 120 0.12 15.89 -39.21
C GLN A 120 -0.95 15.62 -38.15
N VAL A 121 -1.02 14.38 -37.63
CA VAL A 121 -1.92 14.02 -36.53
C VAL A 121 -1.64 14.92 -35.32
N ALA A 122 -0.38 15.09 -34.94
CA ALA A 122 -0.03 15.94 -33.83
C ALA A 122 -0.34 17.43 -34.05
N GLN A 123 -0.26 17.93 -35.29
CA GLN A 123 -0.71 19.29 -35.61
C GLN A 123 -2.23 19.42 -35.43
N VAL A 124 -3.01 18.42 -35.85
CA VAL A 124 -4.46 18.42 -35.63
C VAL A 124 -4.80 18.36 -34.15
N VAL A 125 -4.08 17.55 -33.37
CA VAL A 125 -4.21 17.51 -31.90
C VAL A 125 -3.88 18.86 -31.29
N HIS A 126 -2.80 19.52 -31.75
CA HIS A 126 -2.42 20.85 -31.31
C HIS A 126 -3.53 21.88 -31.59
N ASP A 127 -4.02 21.94 -32.83
CA ASP A 127 -5.05 22.91 -33.23
C ASP A 127 -6.38 22.67 -32.50
N THR A 128 -6.71 21.40 -32.24
CA THR A 128 -7.87 21.04 -31.42
C THR A 128 -7.69 21.48 -29.97
N ASN A 129 -6.51 21.26 -29.39
CA ASN A 129 -6.19 21.69 -28.03
C ASN A 129 -6.30 23.21 -27.88
N GLU A 130 -5.75 23.96 -28.82
CA GLU A 130 -5.82 25.43 -28.84
C GLU A 130 -7.27 25.93 -28.79
N ILE A 131 -8.15 25.36 -29.63
CA ILE A 131 -9.57 25.72 -29.66
C ILE A 131 -10.24 25.40 -28.32
N ILE A 132 -10.08 24.16 -27.84
CA ILE A 132 -10.70 23.71 -26.58
C ILE A 132 -10.20 24.56 -25.41
N LEU A 133 -8.88 24.71 -25.26
CA LEU A 133 -8.27 25.45 -24.15
C LEU A 133 -8.63 26.94 -24.18
N THR A 134 -8.68 27.57 -25.34
CA THR A 134 -9.10 28.97 -25.46
C THR A 134 -10.53 29.15 -24.95
N VAL A 135 -11.45 28.27 -25.37
CA VAL A 135 -12.84 28.31 -24.89
C VAL A 135 -12.92 28.03 -23.38
N MET A 136 -12.19 27.04 -22.89
CA MET A 136 -12.23 26.65 -21.48
C MET A 136 -11.65 27.73 -20.56
N ASN A 137 -10.55 28.37 -20.94
CA ASN A 137 -9.93 29.45 -20.18
C ASN A 137 -10.88 30.65 -20.04
N GLU A 138 -11.52 31.07 -21.13
CA GLU A 138 -12.50 32.16 -21.10
C GLU A 138 -13.74 31.82 -20.27
N VAL A 139 -14.23 30.57 -20.35
CA VAL A 139 -15.36 30.10 -19.53
C VAL A 139 -15.01 30.10 -18.04
N ILE A 140 -13.83 29.60 -17.68
CA ILE A 140 -13.36 29.55 -16.28
C ILE A 140 -13.11 30.97 -15.76
N GLN A 141 -12.49 31.84 -16.56
CA GLN A 141 -12.29 33.25 -16.20
C GLN A 141 -13.64 33.95 -15.98
N TYR A 142 -14.60 33.76 -16.88
CA TYR A 142 -15.94 34.31 -16.74
C TYR A 142 -16.65 33.79 -15.49
N ARG A 143 -16.54 32.49 -15.18
CA ARG A 143 -17.08 31.89 -13.96
C ARG A 143 -16.52 32.56 -12.71
N ASN A 144 -15.20 32.72 -12.65
CA ASN A 144 -14.52 33.31 -11.50
C ASN A 144 -14.90 34.79 -11.30
N GLN A 145 -15.01 35.57 -12.39
CA GLN A 145 -15.40 36.98 -12.33
C GLN A 145 -16.86 37.18 -11.92
N ASN A 146 -17.74 36.21 -12.21
CA ASN A 146 -19.17 36.33 -11.97
C ASN A 146 -19.69 35.40 -10.85
N ALA A 147 -18.81 34.77 -10.07
CA ALA A 147 -19.18 33.82 -9.02
C ALA A 147 -20.21 34.42 -8.04
N ASP A 148 -19.97 35.65 -7.57
CA ASP A 148 -20.87 36.35 -6.65
C ASP A 148 -22.24 36.67 -7.27
N HIS A 149 -22.29 36.86 -8.59
CA HIS A 149 -23.54 37.12 -9.29
C HIS A 149 -24.43 35.88 -9.37
N PHE A 150 -23.86 34.68 -9.34
CA PHE A 150 -24.59 33.41 -9.43
C PHE A 150 -24.67 32.65 -8.10
N ALA A 151 -24.19 33.26 -7.01
CA ALA A 151 -24.19 32.66 -5.69
C ALA A 151 -25.63 32.32 -5.23
N PRO A 152 -25.86 31.09 -4.72
CA PRO A 152 -27.14 30.70 -4.15
C PRO A 152 -27.43 31.47 -2.86
N SER A 153 -28.72 31.65 -2.54
CA SER A 153 -29.13 32.26 -1.27
C SER A 153 -28.77 31.36 -0.08
N ASP A 154 -28.61 31.94 1.11
CA ASP A 154 -28.20 31.19 2.30
C ASP A 154 -29.23 30.10 2.69
N ILE A 155 -30.50 30.33 2.39
CA ILE A 155 -31.58 29.35 2.55
C ILE A 155 -31.30 28.13 1.66
N VAL A 156 -30.94 28.35 0.39
CA VAL A 156 -30.64 27.27 -0.54
C VAL A 156 -29.37 26.54 -0.10
N LYS A 157 -28.30 27.25 0.29
CA LYS A 157 -27.06 26.62 0.81
C LYS A 157 -27.33 25.68 1.99
N SER A 158 -28.31 26.00 2.83
CA SER A 158 -28.70 25.15 3.97
C SER A 158 -29.42 23.84 3.60
N LEU A 159 -29.86 23.68 2.33
CA LEU A 159 -30.51 22.45 1.88
C LEU A 159 -29.52 21.28 1.89
N ASN A 160 -29.94 20.17 2.49
CA ASN A 160 -29.21 18.91 2.43
C ASN A 160 -29.25 18.38 0.97
N ASN A 161 -28.11 17.91 0.46
CA ASN A 161 -27.91 17.33 -0.89
C ASN A 161 -27.67 18.26 -2.09
N LEU A 162 -27.35 19.54 -1.89
CA LEU A 162 -26.84 20.35 -3.01
C LEU A 162 -25.38 20.00 -3.32
N GLU A 163 -25.15 19.56 -4.56
CA GLU A 163 -23.83 19.31 -5.12
C GLU A 163 -23.62 20.33 -6.25
N TYR A 164 -22.41 20.87 -6.40
CA TYR A 164 -22.07 21.73 -7.53
C TYR A 164 -21.06 21.02 -8.41
N GLN A 165 -21.53 20.52 -9.56
CA GLN A 165 -20.67 19.95 -10.58
C GLN A 165 -20.80 20.76 -11.87
N PRO A 166 -19.78 21.55 -12.25
CA PRO A 166 -19.86 22.36 -13.47
C PRO A 166 -19.86 21.47 -14.71
N TRP A 167 -20.59 21.87 -15.75
CA TRP A 167 -20.65 21.18 -17.05
C TRP A 167 -19.27 20.92 -17.67
N THR A 168 -18.28 21.78 -17.38
CA THR A 168 -16.87 21.63 -17.81
C THR A 168 -16.16 20.41 -17.20
N SER A 169 -16.69 19.86 -16.10
CA SER A 169 -16.14 18.71 -15.36
C SER A 169 -17.10 17.53 -15.23
N ALA A 170 -18.32 17.68 -15.73
CA ALA A 170 -19.33 16.63 -15.67
C ALA A 170 -19.02 15.52 -16.69
N PRO A 171 -19.25 14.25 -16.36
CA PRO A 171 -19.18 13.15 -17.30
C PRO A 171 -20.46 13.04 -18.13
N GLY A 172 -20.38 12.25 -19.20
CA GLY A 172 -21.51 11.88 -20.04
C GLY A 172 -21.95 12.96 -21.01
N GLU A 173 -23.15 12.76 -21.54
CA GLU A 173 -23.68 13.50 -22.68
C GLU A 173 -23.79 15.03 -22.47
N GLU A 174 -24.06 15.48 -21.25
CA GLU A 174 -24.23 16.90 -20.92
C GLU A 174 -22.96 17.58 -20.38
N GLY A 175 -21.82 16.87 -20.38
CA GLY A 175 -20.58 17.31 -19.76
C GLY A 175 -19.35 17.18 -20.66
N LEU A 176 -18.22 17.71 -20.22
CA LEU A 176 -16.97 17.71 -21.01
C LEU A 176 -15.88 16.78 -20.50
N ALA A 177 -16.07 16.10 -19.37
CA ALA A 177 -14.98 15.32 -18.75
C ALA A 177 -14.42 14.23 -19.67
N ASP A 178 -15.29 13.53 -20.41
CA ASP A 178 -14.89 12.44 -21.30
C ASP A 178 -14.15 12.97 -22.53
N ALA A 179 -14.59 14.10 -23.10
CA ALA A 179 -13.93 14.77 -24.22
C ALA A 179 -12.55 15.31 -23.82
N LEU A 180 -12.43 15.90 -22.63
CA LEU A 180 -11.15 16.37 -22.11
C LEU A 180 -10.20 15.20 -21.81
N LEU A 181 -10.70 14.08 -21.28
CA LEU A 181 -9.90 12.88 -21.05
C LEU A 181 -9.42 12.26 -22.38
N LEU A 182 -10.30 12.19 -23.37
CA LEU A 182 -9.93 11.75 -24.73
C LEU A 182 -8.82 12.64 -25.27
N GLN A 183 -8.98 13.95 -25.19
CA GLN A 183 -8.00 14.89 -25.71
C GLN A 183 -6.68 14.87 -24.93
N HIS A 184 -6.72 14.69 -23.62
CA HIS A 184 -5.54 14.45 -22.78
C HIS A 184 -4.77 13.21 -23.26
N ASN A 185 -5.47 12.11 -23.53
CA ASN A 185 -4.86 10.87 -24.02
C ASN A 185 -4.29 11.01 -25.44
N LEU A 186 -5.00 11.70 -26.34
CA LEU A 186 -4.52 11.97 -27.70
C LEU A 186 -3.26 12.86 -27.66
N THR A 187 -3.26 13.88 -26.81
CA THR A 187 -2.10 14.76 -26.60
C THR A 187 -0.90 13.99 -26.09
N TYR A 188 -1.09 13.07 -25.15
CA TYR A 188 0.01 12.24 -24.66
C TYR A 188 0.52 11.25 -25.72
N ASN A 189 -0.38 10.46 -26.31
CA ASN A 189 0.02 9.37 -27.19
C ASN A 189 0.56 9.87 -28.54
N TYR A 190 -0.06 10.88 -29.15
CA TYR A 190 0.37 11.39 -30.46
C TYR A 190 1.26 12.62 -30.37
N GLY A 191 1.09 13.45 -29.34
CA GLY A 191 1.90 14.65 -29.14
C GLY A 191 3.21 14.40 -28.41
N LEU A 192 3.17 13.69 -27.28
CA LEU A 192 4.34 13.51 -26.41
C LEU A 192 5.09 12.20 -26.70
N LYS A 193 4.46 11.08 -27.00
CA LYS A 193 5.23 9.85 -27.29
C LYS A 193 5.85 9.83 -28.69
N LEU A 194 5.12 10.29 -29.71
CA LEU A 194 5.54 10.15 -31.10
C LEU A 194 6.46 11.27 -31.58
N ILE A 195 6.31 12.50 -31.05
CA ILE A 195 7.19 13.62 -31.43
C ILE A 195 8.31 13.75 -30.40
N GLY A 196 9.54 13.48 -30.82
CA GLY A 196 10.71 13.55 -29.93
C GLY A 196 11.09 14.98 -29.51
N HIS A 197 11.26 15.91 -30.46
CA HIS A 197 11.73 17.27 -30.17
C HIS A 197 11.17 18.30 -31.16
N GLY A 198 10.91 19.53 -30.69
CA GLY A 198 10.47 20.65 -31.52
C GLY A 198 9.54 21.62 -30.78
N SER A 199 9.29 22.80 -31.37
CA SER A 199 8.36 23.80 -30.81
C SER A 199 6.93 23.24 -30.65
N LEU A 200 6.50 22.38 -31.58
CA LEU A 200 5.20 21.70 -31.53
C LEU A 200 5.08 20.80 -30.28
N ARG A 201 6.14 20.05 -29.94
CA ARG A 201 6.15 19.22 -28.72
C ARG A 201 6.05 20.07 -27.47
N THR A 202 6.82 21.17 -27.40
CA THR A 202 6.77 22.07 -26.24
C THR A 202 5.36 22.66 -26.05
N SER A 203 4.74 23.11 -27.14
CA SER A 203 3.35 23.60 -27.12
C SER A 203 2.37 22.51 -26.67
N LEU A 204 2.47 21.30 -27.24
CA LEU A 204 1.64 20.16 -26.86
C LEU A 204 1.83 19.73 -25.39
N LEU A 205 3.04 19.88 -24.85
CA LEU A 205 3.31 19.64 -23.44
C LEU A 205 2.64 20.71 -22.55
N ASP A 206 2.67 21.98 -22.95
CA ASP A 206 1.96 23.05 -22.25
C ASP A 206 0.44 22.85 -22.33
N HIS A 207 -0.08 22.41 -23.48
CA HIS A 207 -1.49 22.00 -23.63
C HIS A 207 -1.85 20.82 -22.74
N PHE A 208 -0.99 19.79 -22.67
CA PHE A 208 -1.22 18.64 -21.81
C PHE A 208 -1.38 19.06 -20.35
N ILE A 209 -0.52 19.96 -19.87
CA ILE A 209 -0.58 20.52 -18.52
C ILE A 209 -1.87 21.32 -18.32
N ALA A 210 -2.23 22.18 -19.27
CA ALA A 210 -3.44 22.98 -19.19
C ALA A 210 -4.72 22.13 -19.16
N ILE A 211 -4.81 21.09 -19.99
CA ILE A 211 -5.94 20.15 -19.97
C ILE A 211 -6.00 19.42 -18.62
N THR A 212 -4.86 18.94 -18.13
CA THR A 212 -4.75 18.30 -16.81
C THR A 212 -5.23 19.23 -15.71
N ASP A 213 -4.82 20.50 -15.76
CA ASP A 213 -5.21 21.53 -14.79
C ASP A 213 -6.72 21.75 -14.79
N VAL A 214 -7.32 21.96 -15.96
CA VAL A 214 -8.78 22.14 -16.11
C VAL A 214 -9.56 20.95 -15.57
N MET A 215 -9.11 19.72 -15.84
CA MET A 215 -9.77 18.51 -15.36
C MET A 215 -9.70 18.36 -13.84
N LEU A 216 -8.52 18.61 -13.24
CA LEU A 216 -8.32 18.48 -11.80
C LEU A 216 -9.02 19.61 -11.03
N ASP A 217 -8.99 20.84 -11.54
CA ASP A 217 -9.71 21.99 -10.97
C ASP A 217 -11.23 21.76 -10.94
N GLY A 218 -11.78 21.22 -12.03
CA GLY A 218 -13.19 20.87 -12.11
C GLY A 218 -13.60 19.80 -11.09
N ARG A 219 -12.79 18.75 -10.92
CA ARG A 219 -13.03 17.70 -9.92
C ARG A 219 -12.85 18.21 -8.49
N LYS A 220 -11.88 19.09 -8.24
CA LYS A 220 -11.67 19.74 -6.96
C LYS A 220 -12.87 20.60 -6.58
N THR A 221 -13.37 21.41 -7.51
CA THR A 221 -14.57 22.24 -7.33
C THR A 221 -15.79 21.38 -6.96
N HIS A 222 -15.95 20.23 -7.62
CA HIS A 222 -17.03 19.29 -7.30
C HIS A 222 -16.90 18.73 -5.89
N LEU A 223 -15.69 18.33 -5.48
CA LEU A 223 -15.41 17.83 -4.14
C LEU A 223 -15.63 18.90 -3.06
N GLU A 224 -15.18 20.14 -3.30
CA GLU A 224 -15.36 21.27 -2.36
C GLU A 224 -16.83 21.60 -2.13
N SER A 225 -17.70 21.37 -3.12
CA SER A 225 -19.14 21.53 -2.96
C SER A 225 -19.76 20.56 -1.95
N LEU A 226 -19.09 19.42 -1.70
CA LEU A 226 -19.52 18.37 -0.77
C LEU A 226 -18.93 18.52 0.63
N HIS A 227 -17.83 19.27 0.77
CA HIS A 227 -16.98 19.36 1.97
C HIS A 227 -17.68 19.80 3.27
N GLN A 228 -18.93 20.25 3.19
CA GLN A 228 -19.74 20.63 4.35
C GLN A 228 -20.50 19.44 4.95
N LYS A 229 -20.46 18.24 4.34
CA LYS A 229 -21.30 17.10 4.70
C LYS A 229 -20.49 15.80 4.60
N ASP A 230 -19.97 15.36 5.75
CA ASP A 230 -19.17 14.15 5.96
C ASP A 230 -19.96 12.87 5.57
N THR A 231 -20.08 12.64 4.26
CA THR A 231 -21.00 11.67 3.65
C THR A 231 -20.21 10.51 3.03
N SER A 232 -20.83 9.32 2.98
CA SER A 232 -20.25 8.17 2.27
C SER A 232 -19.95 8.48 0.79
N ARG A 233 -20.75 9.36 0.20
CA ARG A 233 -20.59 9.87 -1.17
C ARG A 233 -19.30 10.69 -1.33
N GLU A 234 -19.03 11.62 -0.40
CA GLU A 234 -17.80 12.42 -0.40
C GLU A 234 -16.56 11.53 -0.32
N ARG A 235 -16.53 10.55 0.59
CA ARG A 235 -15.38 9.63 0.71
C ARG A 235 -15.13 8.82 -0.55
N ALA A 236 -16.20 8.38 -1.22
CA ALA A 236 -16.09 7.65 -2.48
C ALA A 236 -15.52 8.54 -3.61
N LEU A 237 -16.01 9.78 -3.70
CA LEU A 237 -15.53 10.76 -4.68
C LEU A 237 -14.09 11.20 -4.40
N TYR A 238 -13.71 11.38 -3.13
CA TYR A 238 -12.33 11.69 -2.73
C TYR A 238 -11.36 10.58 -3.16
N LYS A 239 -11.74 9.31 -2.95
CA LYS A 239 -10.91 8.16 -3.40
C LYS A 239 -10.74 8.16 -4.92
N LEU A 240 -11.81 8.43 -5.68
CA LEU A 240 -11.74 8.53 -7.13
C LEU A 240 -10.84 9.70 -7.56
N TYR A 241 -11.02 10.87 -6.95
CA TYR A 241 -10.20 12.05 -7.21
C TYR A 241 -8.72 11.79 -6.94
N ALA A 242 -8.37 11.17 -5.81
CA ALA A 242 -6.98 10.81 -5.49
C ALA A 242 -6.37 9.85 -6.52
N SER A 243 -7.13 8.84 -6.96
CA SER A 243 -6.69 7.90 -8.01
C SER A 243 -6.50 8.61 -9.36
N ASP A 244 -7.45 9.44 -9.75
CA ASP A 244 -7.42 10.12 -11.04
C ASP A 244 -6.34 11.19 -11.09
N ARG A 245 -6.08 11.89 -9.98
CA ARG A 245 -5.01 12.89 -9.86
C ARG A 245 -3.65 12.29 -10.17
N HIS A 246 -3.33 11.15 -9.55
CA HIS A 246 -2.09 10.45 -9.83
C HIS A 246 -2.02 10.01 -11.29
N LYS A 247 -3.09 9.40 -11.83
CA LYS A 247 -3.14 8.91 -13.22
C LYS A 247 -2.97 10.02 -14.26
N LEU A 248 -3.54 11.20 -14.04
CA LEU A 248 -3.42 12.31 -14.98
C LEU A 248 -2.03 12.96 -14.96
N ILE A 249 -1.36 12.98 -13.80
CA ILE A 249 -0.02 13.57 -13.67
C ILE A 249 1.08 12.57 -14.07
N GLN A 250 0.86 11.27 -13.88
CA GLN A 250 1.83 10.19 -14.15
C GLN A 250 2.53 10.27 -15.53
N PRO A 251 1.86 10.62 -16.65
CA PRO A 251 2.52 10.79 -17.94
C PRO A 251 3.69 11.79 -17.92
N LEU A 252 3.62 12.86 -17.12
CA LEU A 252 4.72 13.83 -17.00
C LEU A 252 5.95 13.22 -16.32
N LEU A 253 5.76 12.28 -15.39
CA LEU A 253 6.86 11.54 -14.78
C LEU A 253 7.53 10.60 -15.78
N GLN A 254 6.74 9.99 -16.68
CA GLN A 254 7.26 9.12 -17.74
C GLN A 254 8.11 9.91 -18.76
N GLU A 255 7.69 11.13 -19.09
CA GLU A 255 8.44 12.05 -19.95
C GLU A 255 9.58 12.79 -19.22
N LYS A 256 9.78 12.53 -17.91
CA LYS A 256 10.80 13.16 -17.05
C LYS A 256 10.67 14.69 -16.92
N GLU A 257 9.46 15.21 -17.09
CA GLU A 257 9.15 16.64 -16.93
C GLU A 257 8.90 16.97 -15.44
N TRP A 258 9.95 16.81 -14.62
CA TRP A 258 9.86 16.82 -13.16
C TRP A 258 9.27 18.11 -12.57
N GLU A 259 9.70 19.27 -13.05
CA GLU A 259 9.22 20.55 -12.51
C GLU A 259 7.75 20.81 -12.85
N LYS A 260 7.34 20.46 -14.07
CA LYS A 260 5.95 20.59 -14.52
C LYS A 260 5.03 19.64 -13.76
N ALA A 261 5.48 18.39 -13.54
CA ALA A 261 4.78 17.43 -12.70
C ALA A 261 4.66 17.91 -11.25
N ALA A 262 5.74 18.47 -10.68
CA ALA A 262 5.75 18.99 -9.32
C ALA A 262 4.77 20.16 -9.14
N LEU A 263 4.68 21.09 -10.10
CA LEU A 263 3.74 22.22 -10.04
C LEU A 263 2.27 21.74 -9.95
N LEU A 264 1.89 20.77 -10.77
CA LEU A 264 0.54 20.18 -10.71
C LEU A 264 0.32 19.39 -9.42
N ALA A 265 1.31 18.59 -9.02
CA ALA A 265 1.24 17.80 -7.80
C ALA A 265 1.15 18.68 -6.54
N GLU A 266 1.85 19.81 -6.49
CA GLU A 266 1.72 20.81 -5.43
C GLU A 266 0.34 21.45 -5.42
N LYS A 267 -0.18 21.86 -6.59
CA LYS A 267 -1.48 22.52 -6.71
C LYS A 267 -2.64 21.61 -6.25
N TYR A 268 -2.56 20.33 -6.58
CA TYR A 268 -3.63 19.35 -6.31
C TYR A 268 -3.35 18.39 -5.16
N LEU A 269 -2.23 18.56 -4.44
CA LEU A 269 -1.79 17.74 -3.31
C LEU A 269 -1.53 16.27 -3.68
N ASP A 270 -0.93 16.00 -4.83
CA ASP A 270 -0.54 14.64 -5.22
C ASP A 270 0.77 14.20 -4.58
N PHE A 271 0.66 13.71 -3.36
CA PHE A 271 1.81 13.37 -2.53
C PHE A 271 2.67 12.25 -3.12
N GLU A 272 2.05 11.28 -3.80
CA GLU A 272 2.78 10.19 -4.46
C GLU A 272 3.78 10.74 -5.49
N THR A 273 3.30 11.63 -6.36
CA THR A 273 4.14 12.25 -7.38
C THR A 273 5.27 13.06 -6.76
N LEU A 274 5.01 13.87 -5.73
CA LEU A 274 6.05 14.68 -5.07
C LEU A 274 7.15 13.80 -4.47
N VAL A 275 6.78 12.69 -3.80
CA VAL A 275 7.74 11.75 -3.22
C VAL A 275 8.57 11.07 -4.30
N ILE A 276 7.94 10.61 -5.39
CA ILE A 276 8.65 9.99 -6.52
C ILE A 276 9.66 10.97 -7.15
N ILE A 277 9.29 12.23 -7.34
CA ILE A 277 10.17 13.26 -7.90
C ILE A 277 11.38 13.50 -6.99
N CYS A 278 11.15 13.67 -5.70
CA CYS A 278 12.22 13.90 -4.72
C CYS A 278 13.17 12.70 -4.64
N GLU A 279 12.65 11.48 -4.64
CA GLU A 279 13.44 10.25 -4.57
C GLU A 279 14.26 10.03 -5.84
N THR A 280 13.66 10.23 -7.01
CA THR A 280 14.33 10.00 -8.30
C THR A 280 15.48 10.97 -8.53
N ASN A 281 15.33 12.21 -8.05
CA ASN A 281 16.35 13.25 -8.15
C ASN A 281 17.28 13.33 -6.92
N ASP A 282 17.13 12.43 -5.94
CA ASP A 282 17.81 12.43 -4.62
C ASP A 282 17.81 13.82 -3.94
N ASN A 283 16.73 14.58 -4.12
CA ASN A 283 16.59 15.95 -3.61
C ASN A 283 15.86 15.96 -2.26
N GLN A 284 16.61 15.64 -1.21
CA GLN A 284 16.12 15.56 0.16
C GLN A 284 15.69 16.92 0.72
N LYS A 285 16.35 18.01 0.32
CA LYS A 285 15.98 19.37 0.76
C LYS A 285 14.57 19.74 0.32
N ARG A 286 14.23 19.43 -0.95
CA ARG A 286 12.88 19.66 -1.49
C ARG A 286 11.83 18.80 -0.77
N LEU A 287 12.19 17.58 -0.37
CA LEU A 287 11.30 16.72 0.42
C LEU A 287 11.01 17.33 1.81
N ASP A 288 12.04 17.84 2.49
CA ASP A 288 11.90 18.52 3.79
C ASP A 288 11.04 19.78 3.68
N GLU A 289 11.21 20.57 2.61
CA GLU A 289 10.38 21.73 2.30
C GLU A 289 8.91 21.35 2.11
N TYR A 290 8.62 20.24 1.43
CA TYR A 290 7.24 19.75 1.26
C TYR A 290 6.64 19.23 2.57
N ILE A 291 7.42 18.56 3.41
CA ILE A 291 6.99 18.16 4.75
C ILE A 291 6.62 19.37 5.59
N GLN A 292 7.38 20.46 5.50
CA GLN A 292 7.06 21.70 6.18
C GLN A 292 5.81 22.37 5.61
N ARG A 293 5.70 22.45 4.29
CA ARG A 293 4.63 23.18 3.60
C ARG A 293 3.27 22.51 3.75
N PHE A 294 3.24 21.17 3.73
CA PHE A 294 2.01 20.36 3.75
C PHE A 294 1.83 19.59 5.06
N ASP A 295 2.35 20.11 6.17
CA ASP A 295 2.30 19.46 7.50
C ASP A 295 0.86 19.24 8.01
N ASN A 296 -0.05 20.14 7.64
CA ASN A 296 -1.47 20.07 8.01
C ASN A 296 -2.28 19.12 7.12
N ASP A 297 -1.78 18.81 5.92
CA ASP A 297 -2.47 17.98 4.93
C ASP A 297 -2.09 16.50 5.03
N GLY A 298 -1.25 16.12 6.01
CA GLY A 298 -0.84 14.73 6.25
C GLY A 298 0.29 14.22 5.36
N PHE A 299 1.06 15.12 4.73
CA PHE A 299 2.16 14.71 3.84
C PHE A 299 3.22 13.86 4.54
N SER A 300 3.59 14.19 5.79
CA SER A 300 4.57 13.44 6.58
C SER A 300 4.18 11.98 6.79
N GLU A 301 2.93 11.73 7.22
CA GLU A 301 2.38 10.39 7.38
C GLU A 301 2.36 9.61 6.06
N TYR A 302 2.03 10.30 4.95
CA TYR A 302 2.07 9.71 3.62
C TYR A 302 3.49 9.26 3.24
N VAL A 303 4.48 10.13 3.43
CA VAL A 303 5.90 9.85 3.14
C VAL A 303 6.37 8.63 3.92
N TYR A 304 6.04 8.53 5.21
CA TYR A 304 6.45 7.40 6.04
C TYR A 304 5.85 6.09 5.54
N ASN A 305 4.54 6.08 5.31
CA ASN A 305 3.85 4.92 4.73
C ASN A 305 4.41 4.52 3.37
N TRP A 306 4.78 5.48 2.53
CA TRP A 306 5.37 5.21 1.22
C TRP A 306 6.73 4.53 1.34
N PHE A 307 7.64 5.04 2.18
CA PHE A 307 8.95 4.43 2.39
C PHE A 307 8.86 3.02 3.02
N LEU A 308 7.87 2.78 3.89
CA LEU A 308 7.59 1.45 4.43
C LEU A 308 7.18 0.47 3.32
N LYS A 309 6.21 0.85 2.50
CA LYS A 309 5.71 0.02 1.38
C LYS A 309 6.79 -0.31 0.36
N GLN A 310 7.73 0.61 0.15
CA GLN A 310 8.84 0.43 -0.78
C GLN A 310 10.04 -0.33 -0.18
N ASN A 311 9.94 -0.85 1.04
CA ASN A 311 11.04 -1.50 1.78
C ASN A 311 12.30 -0.61 1.92
N LYS A 312 12.14 0.71 1.95
CA LYS A 312 13.22 1.71 2.05
C LYS A 312 13.36 2.26 3.48
N GLN A 313 13.24 1.40 4.47
CA GLN A 313 13.29 1.76 5.90
C GLN A 313 14.62 2.44 6.28
N GLY A 314 15.72 2.06 5.64
CA GLY A 314 17.03 2.69 5.82
C GLY A 314 17.04 4.18 5.52
N ARG A 315 16.24 4.65 4.55
CA ARG A 315 16.10 6.08 4.22
C ARG A 315 15.33 6.83 5.30
N LEU A 316 14.29 6.24 5.88
CA LEU A 316 13.57 6.84 7.02
C LEU A 316 14.49 7.03 8.23
N ILE A 317 15.39 6.07 8.46
CA ILE A 317 16.35 6.11 9.57
C ILE A 317 17.46 7.13 9.31
N ASP A 318 18.00 7.18 8.09
CA ASP A 318 18.97 8.20 7.70
C ASP A 318 18.35 9.60 7.77
N TRP A 319 17.08 9.73 7.38
CA TRP A 319 16.29 10.93 7.56
C TRP A 319 16.12 11.29 9.04
N TYR A 320 15.74 10.33 9.90
CA TYR A 320 15.68 10.52 11.36
C TYR A 320 17.01 11.04 11.93
N ARG A 321 18.14 10.46 11.48
CA ARG A 321 19.48 10.85 11.93
C ARG A 321 19.83 12.28 11.53
N ARG A 322 19.47 12.69 10.31
CA ARG A 322 19.81 14.01 9.75
C ARG A 322 18.92 15.12 10.28
N SER A 323 17.63 14.84 10.47
CA SER A 323 16.61 15.86 10.75
C SER A 323 16.63 16.42 12.17
N GLY A 324 17.49 15.90 13.06
CA GLY A 324 17.67 16.41 14.43
C GLY A 324 16.37 16.42 15.27
N LYS A 325 16.41 17.01 16.47
CA LYS A 325 15.22 17.19 17.32
C LYS A 325 14.31 18.30 16.79
N THR A 326 13.58 18.02 15.71
CA THR A 326 12.57 18.91 15.14
C THR A 326 11.16 18.40 15.44
N LYS A 327 10.14 19.25 15.27
CA LYS A 327 8.71 18.89 15.45
C LYS A 327 8.27 17.69 14.58
N TYR A 328 8.96 17.44 13.47
CA TYR A 328 8.75 16.28 12.59
C TYR A 328 9.13 14.96 13.27
N LEU A 329 10.10 14.99 14.17
CA LEU A 329 10.56 13.82 14.91
C LEU A 329 9.46 13.29 15.84
N ASP A 330 8.61 14.15 16.40
CA ASP A 330 7.50 13.71 17.25
C ASP A 330 6.44 12.95 16.45
N LYS A 331 6.11 13.43 15.24
CA LYS A 331 5.21 12.73 14.31
C LYS A 331 5.81 11.41 13.82
N LEU A 332 7.08 11.42 13.42
CA LEU A 332 7.80 10.21 13.02
C LEU A 332 7.90 9.22 14.19
N THR A 333 8.17 9.69 15.41
CA THR A 333 8.24 8.86 16.61
C THR A 333 6.87 8.24 16.92
N SER A 334 5.79 9.00 16.80
CA SER A 334 4.43 8.47 16.94
C SER A 334 4.16 7.38 15.92
N PHE A 335 4.50 7.64 14.64
CA PHE A 335 4.33 6.69 13.56
C PHE A 335 5.18 5.41 13.75
N LEU A 336 6.44 5.56 14.16
CA LEU A 336 7.34 4.42 14.38
C LEU A 336 6.92 3.57 15.58
N LYS A 337 6.28 4.14 16.61
CA LYS A 337 5.72 3.35 17.72
C LYS A 337 4.68 2.34 17.25
N ASP A 338 3.88 2.70 16.24
CA ASP A 338 2.87 1.82 15.65
C ASP A 338 3.49 0.74 14.75
N HIS A 339 4.80 0.81 14.49
CA HIS A 339 5.57 -0.14 13.69
C HIS A 339 6.77 -0.72 14.46
N PRO A 340 6.55 -1.74 15.33
CA PRO A 340 7.59 -2.33 16.18
C PRO A 340 8.85 -2.78 15.42
N SER A 341 8.70 -3.28 14.19
CA SER A 341 9.79 -3.78 13.33
C SER A 341 10.90 -2.76 13.06
N ILE A 342 10.61 -1.46 13.20
CA ILE A 342 11.55 -0.34 12.94
C ILE A 342 11.74 0.51 14.19
N SER A 343 10.80 0.50 15.12
CA SER A 343 10.84 1.32 16.34
C SER A 343 12.10 1.08 17.17
N TRP A 344 12.59 -0.16 17.24
CA TRP A 344 13.82 -0.50 17.98
C TRP A 344 15.05 0.27 17.47
N ILE A 345 15.11 0.59 16.18
CA ILE A 345 16.20 1.35 15.58
C ILE A 345 16.19 2.78 16.11
N GLN A 346 15.01 3.39 16.16
CA GLN A 346 14.83 4.71 16.77
C GLN A 346 15.27 4.70 18.25
N LEU A 347 14.84 3.70 19.01
CA LEU A 347 15.17 3.57 20.43
C LEU A 347 16.68 3.46 20.65
N VAL A 348 17.41 2.76 19.77
CA VAL A 348 18.87 2.70 19.79
C VAL A 348 19.50 4.09 19.54
N PHE A 349 18.99 4.86 18.58
CA PHE A 349 19.49 6.23 18.34
C PHE A 349 19.20 7.18 19.49
N ASP A 350 18.09 6.99 20.19
CA ASP A 350 17.71 7.79 21.36
C ASP A 350 18.43 7.36 22.64
N HIS A 351 19.38 6.41 22.56
CA HIS A 351 20.08 5.80 23.70
C HIS A 351 19.14 5.08 24.70
N LYS A 352 17.94 4.70 24.27
CA LYS A 352 16.95 3.95 25.07
C LYS A 352 17.15 2.45 24.88
N PHE A 353 18.33 1.96 25.23
CA PHE A 353 18.75 0.58 24.96
C PHE A 353 17.87 -0.49 25.64
N ALA A 354 17.38 -0.23 26.86
CA ALA A 354 16.49 -1.15 27.57
C ALA A 354 15.17 -1.39 26.80
N ALA A 355 14.52 -0.31 26.35
CA ALA A 355 13.28 -0.40 25.56
C ALA A 355 13.53 -1.03 24.18
N ALA A 356 14.69 -0.77 23.57
CA ALA A 356 15.08 -1.41 22.32
C ALA A 356 15.23 -2.93 22.48
N SER A 357 15.85 -3.38 23.58
CA SER A 357 16.01 -4.80 23.89
C SER A 357 14.67 -5.50 24.07
N GLU A 358 13.73 -4.90 24.80
CA GLU A 358 12.38 -5.45 24.99
C GLU A 358 11.60 -5.56 23.67
N THR A 359 11.65 -4.52 22.84
CA THR A 359 11.02 -4.52 21.52
C THR A 359 11.63 -5.61 20.61
N LEU A 360 12.96 -5.73 20.59
CA LEU A 360 13.65 -6.76 19.81
C LEU A 360 13.35 -8.18 20.30
N LEU A 361 13.22 -8.36 21.62
CA LEU A 361 12.85 -9.64 22.20
C LEU A 361 11.42 -10.03 21.83
N HIS A 362 10.49 -9.07 21.83
CA HIS A 362 9.11 -9.28 21.37
C HIS A 362 9.08 -9.69 19.89
N LEU A 363 9.74 -8.92 19.02
CA LEU A 363 9.84 -9.22 17.59
C LEU A 363 10.46 -10.59 17.32
N ALA A 364 11.49 -10.97 18.09
CA ALA A 364 12.12 -12.27 17.96
C ALA A 364 11.18 -13.43 18.33
N ASN A 365 10.23 -13.22 19.24
CA ASN A 365 9.24 -14.23 19.63
C ASN A 365 8.13 -14.37 18.58
N GLU A 366 7.76 -13.28 17.92
CA GLU A 366 6.76 -13.29 16.84
C GLU A 366 7.34 -13.75 15.49
N GLU A 367 8.67 -13.76 15.35
CA GLU A 367 9.34 -14.16 14.11
C GLU A 367 9.17 -15.67 13.86
N THR A 368 8.49 -15.99 12.76
CA THR A 368 8.25 -17.37 12.30
C THR A 368 8.87 -17.69 10.94
N GLU A 369 9.21 -16.67 10.15
CA GLU A 369 9.56 -16.84 8.74
C GLU A 369 11.04 -17.13 8.54
N SER A 370 11.92 -16.58 9.40
CA SER A 370 13.37 -16.71 9.21
C SER A 370 14.13 -16.92 10.51
N VAL A 371 14.84 -18.05 10.61
CA VAL A 371 15.72 -18.37 11.74
C VAL A 371 16.88 -17.36 11.84
N THR A 372 17.46 -16.99 10.70
CA THR A 372 18.59 -16.03 10.67
C THR A 372 18.14 -14.66 11.20
N ARG A 373 16.94 -14.20 10.82
CA ARG A 373 16.36 -12.95 11.33
C ARG A 373 16.07 -13.03 12.82
N GLN A 374 15.47 -14.12 13.30
CA GLN A 374 15.24 -14.35 14.72
C GLN A 374 16.55 -14.32 15.52
N LYS A 375 17.60 -14.99 15.04
CA LYS A 375 18.95 -14.99 15.64
C LYS A 375 19.53 -13.59 15.72
N THR A 376 19.43 -12.82 14.64
CA THR A 376 19.89 -11.43 14.60
C THR A 376 19.14 -10.57 15.62
N MET A 377 17.80 -10.68 15.69
CA MET A 377 17.00 -9.93 16.66
C MET A 377 17.36 -10.27 18.11
N LEU A 378 17.51 -11.55 18.46
CA LEU A 378 17.93 -11.99 19.79
C LEU A 378 19.34 -11.51 20.13
N SER A 379 20.27 -11.59 19.18
CA SER A 379 21.65 -11.15 19.37
C SER A 379 21.73 -9.64 19.59
N ILE A 380 21.00 -8.85 18.81
CA ILE A 380 20.93 -7.39 19.00
C ILE A 380 20.19 -7.07 20.32
N SER A 381 19.15 -7.81 20.68
CA SER A 381 18.47 -7.65 21.97
C SER A 381 19.43 -7.86 23.14
N LYS A 382 20.27 -8.91 23.09
CA LYS A 382 21.32 -9.17 24.08
C LYS A 382 22.33 -8.02 24.16
N LEU A 383 22.82 -7.55 23.01
CA LEU A 383 23.75 -6.41 22.96
C LEU A 383 23.12 -5.11 23.48
N ALA A 384 21.85 -4.86 23.19
CA ALA A 384 21.12 -3.71 23.70
C ALA A 384 20.90 -3.80 25.21
N SER A 385 20.58 -4.98 25.75
CA SER A 385 20.52 -5.22 27.20
C SER A 385 21.87 -4.97 27.88
N LEU A 386 22.97 -5.44 27.28
CA LEU A 386 24.33 -5.24 27.80
C LEU A 386 24.79 -3.77 27.74
N ALA A 387 24.34 -3.02 26.74
CA ALA A 387 24.64 -1.60 26.58
C ALA A 387 23.75 -0.69 27.45
N ALA A 388 22.66 -1.21 28.01
CA ALA A 388 21.78 -0.45 28.88
C ALA A 388 22.44 -0.18 30.25
N PRO A 389 22.05 0.91 30.94
CA PRO A 389 22.50 1.15 32.31
C PRO A 389 22.14 -0.03 33.22
N PRO A 390 22.97 -0.38 34.21
CA PRO A 390 22.73 -1.54 35.07
C PRO A 390 21.43 -1.37 35.86
N VAL A 391 20.45 -2.24 35.57
CA VAL A 391 19.19 -2.43 36.31
C VAL A 391 19.27 -3.79 36.99
N ALA A 392 18.60 -3.95 38.13
CA ALA A 392 18.65 -5.17 38.96
C ALA A 392 18.28 -6.47 38.20
N ASP A 393 17.49 -6.39 37.12
CA ASP A 393 16.94 -7.55 36.42
C ASP A 393 17.66 -7.88 35.10
N ILE A 394 18.85 -7.29 34.85
CA ILE A 394 19.55 -7.49 33.56
C ILE A 394 20.06 -8.91 33.40
N GLU A 395 20.56 -9.54 34.47
CA GLU A 395 21.12 -10.90 34.40
C GLU A 395 20.04 -11.92 34.01
N GLU A 396 18.87 -11.88 34.65
CA GLU A 396 17.72 -12.75 34.32
C GLU A 396 17.23 -12.55 32.88
N LYS A 397 17.18 -11.29 32.41
CA LYS A 397 16.83 -10.98 31.01
C LYS A 397 17.85 -11.56 30.03
N ILE A 398 19.14 -11.44 30.33
CA ILE A 398 20.21 -11.99 29.50
C ILE A 398 20.15 -13.52 29.48
N ASP A 399 19.88 -14.16 30.61
CA ASP A 399 19.77 -15.61 30.70
C ASP A 399 18.57 -16.14 29.90
N THR A 400 17.45 -15.42 29.93
CA THR A 400 16.29 -15.71 29.08
C THR A 400 16.63 -15.61 27.60
N ILE A 401 17.38 -14.57 27.20
CA ILE A 401 17.82 -14.40 25.80
C ILE A 401 18.82 -15.50 25.40
N ASN A 402 19.74 -15.87 26.30
CA ASN A 402 20.70 -16.95 26.08
C ASN A 402 20.01 -18.29 25.84
N HIS A 403 19.03 -18.65 26.68
CA HIS A 403 18.22 -19.86 26.48
C HIS A 403 17.55 -19.85 25.09
N LYS A 404 16.99 -18.71 24.65
CA LYS A 404 16.40 -18.61 23.31
C LYS A 404 17.42 -18.72 22.18
N LEU A 405 18.64 -18.21 22.37
CA LEU A 405 19.74 -18.35 21.41
C LEU A 405 20.27 -19.80 21.34
N GLU A 406 20.23 -20.54 22.45
CA GLU A 406 20.54 -21.96 22.48
C GLU A 406 19.56 -22.75 21.61
N LEU A 407 18.26 -22.50 21.73
CA LEU A 407 17.25 -23.11 20.86
C LEU A 407 17.50 -22.82 19.37
N VAL A 408 17.91 -21.60 19.05
CA VAL A 408 18.27 -21.22 17.67
C VAL A 408 19.50 -21.98 17.19
N THR A 409 20.51 -22.15 18.03
CA THR A 409 21.70 -22.97 17.72
C THR A 409 21.30 -24.42 17.42
N LEU A 410 20.43 -25.01 18.24
CA LEU A 410 19.91 -26.37 18.01
C LEU A 410 19.14 -26.47 16.68
N ARG A 411 18.43 -25.43 16.25
CA ARG A 411 17.77 -25.43 14.92
C ARG A 411 18.77 -25.44 13.77
N GLU A 412 19.87 -24.70 13.89
CA GLU A 412 20.91 -24.60 12.85
C GLU A 412 21.75 -25.89 12.74
N GLU A 413 21.81 -26.70 13.79
CA GLU A 413 22.58 -27.95 13.81
C GLU A 413 21.85 -29.15 13.17
N VAL A 414 20.58 -29.01 12.77
CA VAL A 414 19.84 -30.10 12.09
C VAL A 414 20.42 -30.31 10.68
N PRO A 415 20.79 -31.55 10.30
CA PRO A 415 21.35 -31.79 8.99
C PRO A 415 20.38 -31.48 7.82
N ASP A 416 20.91 -30.88 6.75
CA ASP A 416 20.14 -30.50 5.56
C ASP A 416 19.33 -31.65 4.94
N TYR A 417 19.88 -32.87 4.94
CA TYR A 417 19.18 -34.03 4.38
C TYR A 417 17.92 -34.41 5.18
N VAL A 418 17.94 -34.19 6.50
CA VAL A 418 16.78 -34.42 7.38
C VAL A 418 15.72 -33.35 7.08
N LEU A 419 16.14 -32.09 6.93
CA LEU A 419 15.25 -30.98 6.59
C LEU A 419 14.56 -31.20 5.23
N GLN A 420 15.31 -31.61 4.20
CA GLN A 420 14.78 -31.86 2.86
C GLN A 420 13.74 -32.97 2.82
N GLN A 421 13.93 -34.03 3.62
CA GLN A 421 13.02 -35.18 3.67
C GLN A 421 11.62 -34.80 4.19
N TYR A 422 11.53 -33.77 5.03
CA TYR A 422 10.29 -33.21 5.53
C TYR A 422 9.84 -31.94 4.78
N GLY A 423 10.47 -31.62 3.64
CA GLY A 423 10.09 -30.52 2.77
C GLY A 423 10.43 -29.12 3.31
N TYR A 424 11.40 -29.02 4.23
CA TYR A 424 11.92 -27.73 4.68
C TYR A 424 12.91 -27.14 3.66
N ASP A 425 12.90 -25.81 3.53
CA ASP A 425 13.90 -25.09 2.76
C ASP A 425 15.22 -24.97 3.54
N THR A 426 16.32 -25.36 2.91
CA THR A 426 17.68 -25.30 3.47
C THR A 426 18.37 -23.97 3.20
N VAL A 427 17.88 -23.18 2.22
CA VAL A 427 18.47 -21.88 1.88
C VAL A 427 17.92 -20.77 2.77
N THR A 428 16.60 -20.76 2.96
CA THR A 428 15.93 -19.85 3.90
C THR A 428 15.12 -20.63 4.94
N PRO A 429 15.78 -21.14 6.00
CA PRO A 429 15.10 -21.95 7.01
C PRO A 429 14.09 -21.10 7.80
N ARG A 430 12.84 -21.56 7.77
CA ARG A 430 11.76 -21.05 8.63
C ARG A 430 11.97 -21.43 10.08
N VAL A 431 11.37 -20.70 11.00
CA VAL A 431 11.46 -21.01 12.43
C VAL A 431 10.69 -22.30 12.73
N ILE A 432 11.41 -23.34 13.10
CA ILE A 432 10.84 -24.66 13.41
C ILE A 432 10.37 -24.66 14.88
N PRO A 433 9.11 -24.99 15.17
CA PRO A 433 8.62 -25.03 16.54
C PRO A 433 9.31 -26.15 17.34
N PRO A 434 9.48 -26.02 18.66
CA PRO A 434 10.19 -27.00 19.50
C PRO A 434 9.69 -28.44 19.33
N LYS A 435 8.38 -28.65 19.21
CA LYS A 435 7.76 -29.95 18.94
C LYS A 435 8.29 -30.62 17.66
N ASP A 436 8.33 -29.87 16.57
CA ASP A 436 8.76 -30.39 15.28
C ASP A 436 10.29 -30.58 15.27
N LEU A 437 11.03 -29.71 15.97
CA LEU A 437 12.47 -29.86 16.14
C LEU A 437 12.83 -31.16 16.89
N ILE A 438 12.12 -31.48 17.97
CA ILE A 438 12.25 -32.76 18.68
C ILE A 438 11.98 -33.94 17.73
N HIS A 439 10.97 -33.80 16.87
CA HIS A 439 10.68 -34.85 15.89
C HIS A 439 11.81 -35.03 14.88
N LEU A 440 12.40 -33.94 14.38
CA LEU A 440 13.52 -33.98 13.43
C LEU A 440 14.77 -34.62 14.04
N TYR A 441 15.04 -34.40 15.33
CA TYR A 441 16.16 -35.06 16.02
C TYR A 441 15.93 -36.56 16.28
N THR A 442 14.67 -37.00 16.37
CA THR A 442 14.31 -38.38 16.73
C THR A 442 13.83 -39.24 15.56
N CYS A 443 13.61 -38.65 14.37
CA CYS A 443 13.04 -39.32 13.20
C CYS A 443 13.95 -40.42 12.63
N SER A 444 13.34 -41.50 12.12
CA SER A 444 14.05 -42.64 11.53
C SER A 444 15.00 -42.28 10.38
N GLU A 445 14.69 -41.18 9.69
CA GLU A 445 15.39 -40.64 8.55
C GLU A 445 16.73 -39.99 8.96
N TYR A 446 16.87 -39.60 10.24
CA TYR A 446 18.15 -39.21 10.83
C TYR A 446 18.93 -40.48 11.25
N SER A 447 19.50 -41.17 10.25
CA SER A 447 20.22 -42.45 10.43
C SER A 447 21.46 -42.34 11.32
N ASP A 448 22.13 -41.20 11.27
CA ASP A 448 23.40 -40.99 11.96
C ASP A 448 23.22 -40.42 13.38
N ALA A 449 21.98 -40.32 13.88
CA ALA A 449 21.71 -39.76 15.20
C ALA A 449 22.25 -40.68 16.30
N THR A 450 23.12 -40.11 17.14
CA THR A 450 23.77 -40.75 18.28
C THR A 450 23.10 -40.32 19.59
N GLU A 451 23.67 -40.74 20.73
CA GLU A 451 23.25 -40.27 22.05
C GLU A 451 23.24 -38.74 22.20
N LEU A 452 24.10 -38.02 21.44
CA LEU A 452 24.18 -36.56 21.47
C LEU A 452 22.94 -35.90 20.87
N GLU A 453 22.46 -36.37 19.71
CA GLU A 453 21.27 -35.84 19.04
C GLU A 453 20.01 -36.07 19.87
N PHE A 454 19.89 -37.24 20.51
CA PHE A 454 18.80 -37.53 21.43
C PHE A 454 18.88 -36.68 22.69
N LYS A 455 20.08 -36.39 23.20
CA LYS A 455 20.26 -35.45 24.30
C LYS A 455 19.84 -34.03 23.92
N LYS A 456 20.16 -33.57 22.70
CA LYS A 456 19.66 -32.28 22.17
C LYS A 456 18.13 -32.26 22.12
N ALA A 457 17.48 -33.36 21.73
CA ALA A 457 16.01 -33.47 21.77
C ALA A 457 15.45 -33.31 23.19
N ILE A 458 16.13 -33.87 24.21
CA ILE A 458 15.76 -33.68 25.63
C ILE A 458 15.96 -32.21 26.04
N ASP A 459 17.04 -31.57 25.61
CA ASP A 459 17.33 -30.15 25.90
C ASP A 459 16.33 -29.17 25.27
N ILE A 460 15.56 -29.63 24.27
CA ILE A 460 14.49 -28.84 23.65
C ILE A 460 13.19 -28.90 24.48
N LEU A 461 12.99 -29.91 25.34
CA LEU A 461 11.76 -30.08 26.12
C LEU A 461 11.36 -28.86 26.98
N PRO A 462 12.28 -28.14 27.65
CA PRO A 462 11.95 -26.93 28.40
C PRO A 462 11.31 -25.82 27.55
N PHE A 463 11.55 -25.82 26.23
CA PHE A 463 10.99 -24.84 25.29
C PHE A 463 9.57 -25.18 24.81
N VAL A 464 9.05 -26.37 25.17
CA VAL A 464 7.65 -26.73 24.92
C VAL A 464 6.80 -26.11 26.02
N GLU A 465 6.02 -25.08 25.70
CA GLU A 465 5.21 -24.33 26.68
C GLU A 465 4.09 -25.16 27.31
N ASP A 466 3.46 -26.05 26.53
CA ASP A 466 2.37 -26.91 26.97
C ASP A 466 2.92 -28.12 27.76
N PRO A 467 2.55 -28.29 29.05
CA PRO A 467 3.06 -29.37 29.89
C PRO A 467 2.62 -30.75 29.41
N GLU A 468 1.38 -30.91 28.91
CA GLU A 468 0.87 -32.20 28.43
C GLU A 468 1.63 -32.62 27.17
N LEU A 469 1.83 -31.67 26.26
CA LEU A 469 2.61 -31.88 25.05
C LEU A 469 4.08 -32.18 25.37
N ARG A 470 4.65 -31.54 26.40
CA ARG A 470 6.02 -31.78 26.85
C ARG A 470 6.20 -33.22 27.33
N GLU A 471 5.27 -33.73 28.15
CA GLU A 471 5.27 -35.12 28.61
C GLU A 471 5.12 -36.09 27.43
N GLU A 472 4.23 -35.80 26.48
CA GLU A 472 4.07 -36.59 25.25
C GLU A 472 5.38 -36.66 24.44
N MET A 473 6.04 -35.52 24.25
CA MET A 473 7.32 -35.44 23.53
C MET A 473 8.44 -36.16 24.28
N GLN A 474 8.50 -36.06 25.61
CA GLN A 474 9.46 -36.80 26.43
C GLN A 474 9.29 -38.31 26.24
N LEU A 475 8.05 -38.81 26.30
CA LEU A 475 7.75 -40.22 26.04
C LEU A 475 8.15 -40.62 24.61
N LYS A 476 7.88 -39.76 23.62
CA LYS A 476 8.24 -40.01 22.22
C LYS A 476 9.76 -40.12 22.02
N ILE A 477 10.56 -39.25 22.65
CA ILE A 477 12.03 -39.32 22.59
C ILE A 477 12.53 -40.66 23.11
N TRP A 478 12.09 -41.06 24.31
CA TRP A 478 12.54 -42.31 24.91
C TRP A 478 12.04 -43.56 24.17
N ARG A 479 10.79 -43.56 23.69
CA ARG A 479 10.26 -44.66 22.86
C ARG A 479 11.02 -44.81 21.55
N THR A 480 11.34 -43.71 20.87
CA THR A 480 12.09 -43.76 19.62
C THR A 480 13.54 -44.21 19.84
N ALA A 481 14.18 -43.82 20.95
CA ALA A 481 15.49 -44.35 21.33
C ALA A 481 15.46 -45.87 21.52
N ILE A 482 14.47 -46.38 22.26
CA ILE A 482 14.30 -47.82 22.51
C ILE A 482 14.04 -48.59 21.21
N LEU A 483 13.23 -48.04 20.30
CA LEU A 483 12.90 -48.70 19.03
C LEU A 483 14.08 -48.78 18.05
N ARG A 484 15.12 -47.95 18.22
CA ARG A 484 16.36 -48.03 17.41
C ARG A 484 17.31 -49.13 17.89
N ASP A 485 17.17 -49.55 19.15
CA ASP A 485 17.98 -50.61 19.72
C ASP A 485 17.47 -52.00 19.34
N ASN A 486 18.39 -52.96 19.23
CA ASN A 486 18.05 -54.37 19.05
C ASN A 486 18.05 -55.07 20.41
N TRP A 487 16.90 -55.61 20.82
CA TRP A 487 16.72 -56.20 22.16
C TRP A 487 16.80 -57.73 22.19
N ASN A 488 17.04 -58.38 21.06
CA ASN A 488 17.06 -59.83 20.94
C ASN A 488 18.43 -60.42 21.32
N TYR A 489 18.75 -60.41 22.62
CA TYR A 489 19.99 -60.96 23.16
C TYR A 489 19.78 -62.37 23.72
N GLN A 490 20.61 -63.32 23.29
CA GLN A 490 20.57 -64.72 23.76
C GLN A 490 21.39 -64.97 25.03
N ASN A 491 22.38 -64.11 25.32
CA ASN A 491 23.23 -64.20 26.49
C ASN A 491 23.04 -62.95 27.37
N LEU A 492 22.61 -63.16 28.62
CA LEU A 492 22.33 -62.12 29.62
C LEU A 492 23.24 -62.23 30.85
N ASP A 493 24.37 -62.96 30.76
CA ASP A 493 25.30 -63.19 31.88
C ASP A 493 25.93 -61.88 32.42
N ALA A 494 26.05 -60.85 31.57
CA ALA A 494 26.55 -59.51 31.92
C ALA A 494 25.60 -58.41 31.40
N PRO A 495 24.48 -58.13 32.07
CA PRO A 495 23.42 -57.26 31.55
C PRO A 495 23.85 -55.80 31.37
N LEU A 496 24.77 -55.29 32.20
CA LEU A 496 25.27 -53.91 32.11
C LEU A 496 26.15 -53.68 30.87
N GLU A 497 26.99 -54.66 30.50
CA GLU A 497 27.82 -54.56 29.29
C GLU A 497 26.98 -54.57 28.00
N VAL A 498 25.84 -55.28 28.04
CA VAL A 498 24.85 -55.28 26.96
C VAL A 498 24.14 -53.93 26.92
N LEU A 499 23.72 -53.40 28.06
CA LEU A 499 23.06 -52.09 28.15
C LEU A 499 23.95 -50.95 27.64
N GLN A 500 25.24 -50.91 27.95
CA GLN A 500 26.18 -49.88 27.45
C GLN A 500 26.30 -49.81 25.91
N ARG A 501 25.86 -50.86 25.21
CA ARG A 501 25.82 -50.87 23.74
C ARG A 501 24.52 -50.32 23.15
N THR A 502 23.49 -50.17 23.98
CA THR A 502 22.18 -49.62 23.58
C THR A 502 22.21 -48.10 23.58
N LEU A 503 21.58 -47.49 22.57
CA LEU A 503 21.38 -46.06 22.46
C LEU A 503 20.61 -45.52 23.66
N PHE A 504 19.55 -46.22 24.09
CA PHE A 504 18.77 -45.86 25.28
C PHE A 504 19.66 -45.64 26.51
N PHE A 505 20.53 -46.60 26.83
CA PHE A 505 21.36 -46.49 28.03
C PHE A 505 22.49 -45.46 27.89
N ARG A 506 23.05 -45.28 26.68
CA ARG A 506 24.04 -44.23 26.42
C ARG A 506 23.47 -42.83 26.61
N ILE A 507 22.21 -42.59 26.23
CA ILE A 507 21.53 -41.31 26.47
C ILE A 507 21.37 -41.08 27.99
N VAL A 508 21.02 -42.12 28.74
CA VAL A 508 20.92 -42.07 30.21
C VAL A 508 22.27 -41.75 30.84
N GLU A 509 23.34 -42.47 30.48
CA GLU A 509 24.70 -42.21 30.97
C GLU A 509 25.16 -40.80 30.64
N LEU A 510 24.98 -40.35 29.39
CA LEU A 510 25.33 -39.01 28.96
C LEU A 510 24.58 -37.94 29.74
N SER A 511 23.28 -38.13 29.98
CA SER A 511 22.46 -37.19 30.76
C SER A 511 22.93 -37.10 32.21
N LEU A 512 23.30 -38.23 32.83
CA LEU A 512 23.84 -38.26 34.20
C LEU A 512 25.20 -37.58 34.29
N VAL A 513 26.10 -37.81 33.32
CA VAL A 513 27.42 -37.15 33.25
C VAL A 513 27.29 -35.64 33.11
N LEU A 514 26.28 -35.16 32.38
CA LEU A 514 25.98 -33.75 32.21
C LEU A 514 25.20 -33.13 33.39
N GLY A 515 25.02 -33.86 34.49
CA GLY A 515 24.46 -33.35 35.74
C GLY A 515 22.94 -33.32 35.81
N ALA A 516 22.23 -34.06 34.96
CA ALA A 516 20.78 -34.17 35.06
C ALA A 516 20.35 -34.93 36.34
N ASN A 517 19.25 -34.49 36.96
CA ASN A 517 18.70 -35.15 38.16
C ASN A 517 18.17 -36.54 37.81
N PRO A 518 18.66 -37.64 38.42
CA PRO A 518 18.20 -38.99 38.10
C PRO A 518 16.70 -39.24 38.33
N GLN A 519 16.00 -38.36 39.07
CA GLN A 519 14.55 -38.42 39.25
C GLN A 519 13.75 -37.91 38.04
N ASP A 520 14.34 -36.99 37.26
CA ASP A 520 13.63 -36.24 36.22
C ASP A 520 13.99 -36.70 34.79
N ILE A 521 15.00 -37.58 34.65
CA ILE A 521 15.51 -38.05 33.35
C ILE A 521 14.52 -39.01 32.67
N LEU A 522 14.06 -40.03 33.41
CA LEU A 522 13.25 -41.12 32.86
C LEU A 522 11.78 -41.01 33.28
N PRO A 523 10.83 -41.09 32.33
CA PRO A 523 9.42 -41.19 32.67
C PRO A 523 9.12 -42.55 33.36
N PRO A 524 7.98 -42.68 34.07
CA PRO A 524 7.62 -43.94 34.70
C PRO A 524 7.58 -45.11 33.70
N LEU A 525 8.17 -46.25 34.07
CA LEU A 525 8.33 -47.40 33.19
C LEU A 525 6.98 -47.89 32.62
N ASP A 526 5.94 -47.91 33.45
CA ASP A 526 4.60 -48.35 33.07
C ASP A 526 4.01 -47.48 31.94
N VAL A 527 4.20 -46.16 32.04
CA VAL A 527 3.72 -45.17 31.06
C VAL A 527 4.58 -45.21 29.79
N LEU A 528 5.88 -45.43 29.91
CA LEU A 528 6.78 -45.52 28.77
C LEU A 528 6.40 -46.69 27.85
N ILE A 529 6.04 -47.82 28.46
CA ILE A 529 5.77 -49.08 27.77
C ILE A 529 4.35 -49.15 27.19
N GLU A 530 3.38 -48.41 27.73
CA GLU A 530 1.94 -48.51 27.40
C GLU A 530 1.56 -48.36 25.91
N ALA A 531 2.40 -47.72 25.08
CA ALA A 531 2.09 -47.43 23.69
C ALA A 531 1.97 -48.67 22.77
N GLU A 532 1.10 -48.57 21.75
CA GLU A 532 0.90 -49.65 20.77
C GLU A 532 2.15 -50.02 19.99
N SER A 533 3.04 -49.05 19.73
CA SER A 533 4.31 -49.26 19.06
C SER A 533 5.29 -50.15 19.85
N MET A 534 5.06 -50.32 21.15
CA MET A 534 5.92 -51.10 22.06
C MET A 534 5.38 -52.50 22.34
N LYS A 535 4.18 -52.87 21.88
CA LYS A 535 3.54 -54.17 22.14
C LYS A 535 4.42 -55.37 21.74
N THR A 536 5.13 -55.27 20.62
CA THR A 536 6.04 -56.34 20.16
C THR A 536 7.26 -56.53 21.06
N LEU A 537 7.74 -55.45 21.69
CA LEU A 537 8.84 -55.48 22.66
C LEU A 537 8.36 -55.86 24.06
N GLN A 538 7.11 -55.59 24.42
CA GLN A 538 6.52 -55.98 25.69
C GLN A 538 6.57 -57.50 25.91
N ASP A 539 6.28 -58.27 24.86
CA ASP A 539 6.28 -59.73 24.88
C ASP A 539 7.70 -60.32 24.90
N ASN A 540 8.74 -59.49 24.77
CA ASN A 540 10.12 -59.93 24.74
C ASN A 540 10.74 -59.98 26.16
N ASN A 541 11.04 -61.21 26.60
CA ASN A 541 11.63 -61.46 27.93
C ASN A 541 13.00 -60.80 28.12
N SER A 542 13.84 -60.72 27.08
CA SER A 542 15.16 -60.08 27.20
C SER A 542 15.03 -58.55 27.35
N PHE A 543 14.11 -57.94 26.62
CA PHE A 543 13.80 -56.51 26.77
C PHE A 543 13.31 -56.18 28.19
N GLN A 544 12.33 -56.92 28.70
CA GLN A 544 11.76 -56.72 30.03
C GLN A 544 12.80 -56.83 31.15
N PHE A 545 13.75 -57.76 31.02
CA PHE A 545 14.84 -57.91 31.98
C PHE A 545 15.83 -56.74 31.91
N LEU A 546 16.29 -56.38 30.70
CA LEU A 546 17.29 -55.33 30.49
C LEU A 546 16.75 -53.94 30.85
N ILE A 547 15.50 -53.60 30.48
CA ILE A 547 14.92 -52.30 30.78
C ILE A 547 14.71 -52.10 32.29
N LYS A 548 14.26 -53.14 33.02
CA LYS A 548 14.14 -53.10 34.49
C LYS A 548 15.51 -52.93 35.15
N THR A 549 16.53 -53.63 34.64
CA THR A 549 17.90 -53.50 35.12
C THR A 549 18.45 -52.08 34.90
N ALA A 550 18.14 -51.46 33.76
CA ALA A 550 18.53 -50.07 33.48
C ALA A 550 17.85 -49.07 34.43
N TYR A 551 16.55 -49.22 34.69
CA TYR A 551 15.84 -48.38 35.66
C TYR A 551 16.39 -48.57 37.08
N GLU A 552 16.63 -49.81 37.51
CA GLU A 552 17.27 -50.08 38.80
C GLU A 552 18.65 -49.43 38.92
N TYR A 553 19.44 -49.43 37.84
CA TYR A 553 20.73 -48.75 37.82
C TYR A 553 20.57 -47.24 38.06
N VAL A 554 19.67 -46.57 37.34
CA VAL A 554 19.40 -45.13 37.52
C VAL A 554 18.92 -44.83 38.95
N TYR A 555 18.03 -45.66 39.51
CA TYR A 555 17.55 -45.50 40.88
C TYR A 555 18.65 -45.77 41.92
N ARG A 556 19.58 -46.69 41.70
CA ARG A 556 20.69 -46.94 42.64
C ARG A 556 21.73 -45.82 42.62
N THR A 557 21.94 -45.20 41.47
CA THR A 557 22.78 -44.00 41.33
C THR A 557 22.17 -42.77 42.04
N GLN A 558 20.92 -42.84 42.54
CA GLN A 558 20.32 -41.81 43.41
C GLN A 558 20.75 -41.89 44.88
N VAL A 559 21.27 -43.03 45.34
CA VAL A 559 21.53 -43.30 46.77
C VAL A 559 23.00 -43.03 47.15
N LEU A 560 23.83 -42.69 46.16
CA LEU A 560 25.22 -42.26 46.30
C LEU A 560 25.33 -40.78 45.98
#